data_AF-A0A7H0EV92-F1
#
_entry.id   AF-A0A7H0EV92-F1
#
_cell.length_a   1.000
_cell.length_b   1.000
_cell.length_c   1.000
_cell.angle_alpha   90.00
_cell.angle_beta   90.00
_cell.angle_gamma   90.00
#
_symmetry.space_group_name_H-M   'P 1'
#
loop_
_entity.id
_entity.type
_entity.pdbx_description
1 polymer ?
#
loop_
_entity_poly.entity_id
_entity_poly.type
_entity_poly.pdbx_seq_one_letter_code
_entity_poly.pdbx_strand_id
1 'polypeptide(L)'
;MNGENIREKFRGLGLTWLCKDEAQAELDRLLENYKEPNSILSELETAQWHYMDLVGITWSGLFDKCVLDIERKGNSNLIKVSDGLPIFEEDHCAVFMSNKHDLPLQLCAVYVCSHTW
;
A
#
# COMPACT_ATOMS: atom_id res chain seq x y z
N MET A 1 16.54 -4.51 3.85
CA MET A 1 16.24 -4.24 2.42
C MET A 1 17.24 -3.25 1.87
N ASN A 2 17.78 -3.48 0.67
CA ASN A 2 18.78 -2.62 0.04
C ASN A 2 18.07 -1.34 -0.46
N GLY A 3 18.26 -0.21 0.21
CA GLY A 3 17.51 1.03 -0.02
C GLY A 3 17.61 1.62 -1.44
N GLU A 4 18.56 1.17 -2.25
CA GLU A 4 18.66 1.53 -3.67
C GLU A 4 17.53 0.91 -4.51
N ASN A 5 17.12 -0.32 -4.21
CA ASN A 5 16.12 -1.05 -4.99
C ASN A 5 14.71 -0.42 -4.86
N ILE A 6 14.35 0.02 -3.65
CA ILE A 6 13.03 0.64 -3.41
C ILE A 6 12.93 2.03 -4.04
N ARG A 7 14.03 2.80 -4.07
CA ARG A 7 14.09 4.11 -4.74
C ARG A 7 13.86 3.99 -6.23
N GLU A 8 14.42 2.96 -6.87
CA GLU A 8 14.22 2.69 -8.30
C GLU A 8 12.76 2.29 -8.60
N LYS A 9 12.16 1.44 -7.76
CA LYS A 9 10.75 1.05 -7.90
C LYS A 9 9.81 2.25 -7.88
N PHE A 10 9.95 3.14 -6.89
CA PHE A 10 9.11 4.36 -6.79
C PHE A 10 9.37 5.33 -7.95
N ARG A 11 10.63 5.46 -8.39
CA ARG A 11 10.95 6.26 -9.58
C ARG A 11 10.27 5.72 -10.83
N GLY A 12 10.20 4.39 -10.99
CA GLY A 12 9.48 3.73 -12.08
C GLY A 12 7.98 4.04 -12.09
N LEU A 13 7.41 4.41 -10.95
CA LEU A 13 6.02 4.86 -10.79
C LEU A 13 5.86 6.38 -10.97
N GLY A 14 6.94 7.11 -11.27
CA GLY A 14 6.94 8.59 -11.33
C GLY A 14 6.89 9.26 -9.96
N LEU A 15 7.25 8.53 -8.89
CA LEU A 15 7.20 9.01 -7.51
C LEU A 15 8.60 9.15 -6.92
N THR A 16 8.73 10.08 -5.97
CA THR A 16 9.94 10.19 -5.14
C THR A 16 9.78 9.27 -3.94
N TRP A 17 10.75 8.40 -3.71
CA TRP A 17 10.82 7.64 -2.45
C TRP A 17 11.15 8.59 -1.29
N LEU A 18 10.37 8.51 -0.22
CA LEU A 18 10.52 9.31 0.98
C LEU A 18 10.84 8.39 2.15
N CYS A 19 11.73 8.83 3.06
CA CYS A 19 11.86 8.14 4.33
C CYS A 19 10.60 8.36 5.19
N LYS A 20 10.44 7.60 6.27
CA LYS A 20 9.22 7.61 7.10
C LYS A 20 8.77 9.01 7.52
N ASP A 21 9.70 9.81 8.06
CA ASP A 21 9.37 11.14 8.59
C ASP A 21 9.01 12.12 7.46
N GLU A 22 9.70 12.02 6.32
CA GLU A 22 9.39 12.80 5.11
C GLU A 22 8.03 12.40 4.53
N ALA A 23 7.72 11.10 4.52
CA ALA A 23 6.45 10.56 4.05
C ALA A 23 5.29 10.98 4.95
N GLN A 24 5.48 10.99 6.27
CA GLN A 24 4.47 11.49 7.21
C GLN A 24 4.20 12.98 7.00
N ALA A 25 5.26 13.81 6.91
CA ALA A 25 5.10 15.24 6.67
C ALA A 25 4.40 15.54 5.34
N GLU A 26 4.72 14.79 4.28
CA GLU A 26 4.05 14.92 2.98
C GLU A 26 2.61 14.43 3.01
N LEU A 27 2.32 13.33 3.73
CA LEU A 27 0.94 12.85 3.93
C LEU A 27 0.09 13.91 4.63
N ASP A 28 0.58 14.50 5.72
CA ASP A 28 -0.11 15.56 6.45
C ASP A 28 -0.41 16.75 5.53
N ARG A 29 0.59 17.20 4.74
CA ARG A 29 0.45 18.28 3.76
C ARG A 29 -0.57 17.96 2.67
N LEU A 30 -0.62 16.73 2.17
CA LEU A 30 -1.58 16.33 1.13
C LEU A 30 -3.01 16.29 1.70
N LEU A 31 -3.17 15.79 2.92
CA LEU A 31 -4.46 15.67 3.60
C LEU A 31 -5.11 17.02 3.90
N GLU A 32 -4.34 18.10 4.09
CA GLU A 32 -4.87 19.47 4.24
C GLU A 32 -5.76 19.92 3.06
N ASN A 33 -5.58 19.33 1.88
CA ASN A 33 -6.38 19.67 0.69
C ASN A 33 -7.74 18.96 0.64
N TYR A 34 -7.98 18.00 1.54
CA TYR A 34 -9.22 17.25 1.59
C TYR A 34 -10.20 17.87 2.58
N LYS A 35 -11.49 17.88 2.22
CA LYS A 35 -12.55 18.36 3.10
C LYS A 35 -12.72 17.48 4.35
N GLU A 36 -12.47 16.19 4.21
CA GLU A 36 -12.65 15.18 5.27
C GLU A 36 -11.40 14.29 5.39
N PRO A 37 -10.29 14.81 5.96
CA PRO A 37 -9.02 14.09 6.04
C PRO A 37 -9.14 12.72 6.73
N ASN A 38 -9.97 12.64 7.78
CA ASN A 38 -10.19 11.39 8.51
C ASN A 38 -10.88 10.32 7.67
N SER A 39 -11.79 10.69 6.77
CA SER A 39 -12.43 9.72 5.86
C SER A 39 -11.39 9.14 4.90
N ILE A 40 -10.57 10.00 4.32
CA ILE A 40 -9.49 9.61 3.41
C ILE A 40 -8.47 8.72 4.11
N LEU A 41 -8.10 9.02 5.36
CA LEU A 41 -7.24 8.15 6.16
C LEU A 41 -7.85 6.76 6.38
N SER A 42 -9.16 6.68 6.69
CA SER A 42 -9.85 5.40 6.84
C SER A 42 -9.93 4.61 5.52
N GLU A 43 -10.08 5.28 4.39
CA GLU A 43 -10.04 4.65 3.06
C GLU A 43 -8.64 4.09 2.74
N LEU A 44 -7.59 4.87 3.02
CA LEU A 44 -6.19 4.43 2.84
C LEU A 44 -5.89 3.22 3.73
N GLU A 45 -6.30 3.26 5.00
CA GLU A 45 -6.13 2.15 5.93
C GLU A 45 -6.85 0.89 5.43
N THR A 46 -8.12 1.02 5.03
CA THR A 46 -8.91 -0.10 4.50
C THR A 46 -8.27 -0.68 3.23
N ALA A 47 -7.77 0.17 2.34
CA ALA A 47 -7.14 -0.25 1.10
C ALA A 47 -5.83 -1.01 1.35
N GLN A 48 -5.05 -0.60 2.34
CA GLN A 48 -3.85 -1.30 2.78
C GLN A 48 -4.17 -2.64 3.44
N TRP A 49 -5.15 -2.70 4.35
CA TRP A 49 -5.59 -3.97 4.93
C TRP A 49 -6.05 -4.96 3.85
N HIS A 50 -6.70 -4.46 2.80
CA HIS A 50 -7.07 -5.31 1.66
C HIS A 50 -5.84 -5.93 1.01
N TYR A 51 -4.79 -5.13 0.75
CA TYR A 51 -3.54 -5.64 0.19
C TYR A 51 -2.91 -6.69 1.11
N MET A 52 -2.82 -6.41 2.42
CA MET A 52 -2.19 -7.31 3.39
C MET A 52 -2.94 -8.64 3.52
N ASP A 53 -4.27 -8.62 3.52
CA ASP A 53 -5.10 -9.82 3.51
C ASP A 53 -4.95 -10.57 2.17
N LEU A 54 -4.90 -9.85 1.05
CA LEU A 54 -4.70 -10.43 -0.28
C LEU A 54 -3.38 -11.21 -0.34
N VAL A 55 -2.26 -10.61 0.08
CA VAL A 55 -0.95 -11.27 0.03
C VAL A 55 -0.68 -12.22 1.21
N GLY A 56 -1.63 -12.34 2.13
CA GLY A 56 -1.60 -13.31 3.23
C GLY A 56 -0.72 -12.91 4.41
N ILE A 57 -0.38 -11.62 4.54
CA ILE A 57 0.31 -11.07 5.71
C ILE A 57 -0.64 -11.04 6.90
N THR A 58 -1.91 -10.73 6.66
CA THR A 58 -2.96 -10.65 7.67
C THR A 58 -4.16 -11.51 7.29
N TRP A 59 -5.03 -11.71 8.30
CA TRP A 59 -6.37 -12.27 8.15
C TRP A 59 -7.34 -11.42 8.96
N SER A 60 -7.49 -10.16 8.55
CA SER A 60 -8.23 -9.15 9.31
C SER A 60 -9.71 -9.49 9.49
N GLY A 61 -10.27 -10.27 8.57
CA GLY A 61 -11.70 -10.57 8.50
C GLY A 61 -12.53 -9.43 7.92
N LEU A 62 -11.89 -8.35 7.45
CA LEU A 62 -12.56 -7.23 6.78
C LEU A 62 -13.05 -7.60 5.38
N PHE A 63 -12.42 -8.57 4.74
CA PHE A 63 -12.73 -9.01 3.37
C PHE A 63 -13.16 -10.48 3.35
N ASP A 64 -14.20 -10.78 2.55
CA ASP A 64 -14.69 -12.14 2.39
C ASP A 64 -13.62 -13.06 1.80
N LYS A 65 -13.49 -14.25 2.40
CA LYS A 65 -12.44 -15.21 2.01
C LYS A 65 -12.60 -15.68 0.57
N CYS A 66 -13.82 -15.94 0.10
CA CYS A 66 -14.05 -16.38 -1.26
C CYS A 66 -13.69 -15.28 -2.27
N VAL A 67 -13.97 -14.02 -1.93
CA VAL A 67 -13.55 -12.86 -2.72
C VAL A 67 -12.02 -12.78 -2.77
N LEU A 68 -11.34 -12.82 -1.62
CA LEU A 68 -9.88 -12.81 -1.55
C LEU A 68 -9.25 -13.95 -2.36
N ASP A 69 -9.82 -15.15 -2.33
CA ASP A 69 -9.31 -16.30 -3.10
C ASP A 69 -9.46 -16.12 -4.61
N ILE A 70 -10.50 -15.43 -5.07
CA ILE A 70 -10.63 -15.04 -6.49
C ILE A 70 -9.60 -13.97 -6.85
N GLU A 71 -9.48 -12.95 -6.01
CA GLU A 71 -8.54 -11.85 -6.25
C GLU A 71 -7.08 -12.30 -6.24
N ARG A 72 -6.71 -13.23 -5.36
CA ARG A 72 -5.37 -13.85 -5.32
C ARG A 72 -5.03 -14.56 -6.62
N LYS A 73 -6.01 -15.24 -7.24
CA LYS A 73 -5.78 -15.89 -8.55
C LYS A 73 -5.54 -14.85 -9.65
N GLY A 74 -6.24 -13.71 -9.60
CA GLY A 74 -6.08 -12.62 -10.55
C GLY A 74 -4.80 -11.79 -10.34
N ASN A 75 -4.26 -11.79 -9.12
CA ASN A 75 -3.11 -10.97 -8.71
C ASN A 75 -1.94 -11.83 -8.18
N SER A 76 -1.73 -13.01 -8.77
CA SER A 76 -0.71 -13.96 -8.30
C SER A 76 0.71 -13.38 -8.30
N ASN A 77 0.98 -12.39 -9.16
CA ASN A 77 2.23 -11.63 -9.21
C ASN A 77 2.48 -10.73 -7.99
N LEU A 78 1.44 -10.38 -7.22
CA LEU A 78 1.58 -9.61 -5.99
C LEU A 78 1.97 -10.48 -4.80
N ILE A 79 1.70 -11.78 -4.85
CA ILE A 79 1.94 -12.72 -3.76
C ILE A 79 3.40 -13.17 -3.82
N LYS A 80 4.25 -12.55 -3.01
CA LYS A 80 5.66 -12.92 -2.87
C LYS A 80 5.91 -13.57 -1.51
N VAL A 81 6.77 -14.58 -1.50
CA VAL A 81 7.19 -15.30 -0.29
C VAL A 81 8.71 -15.38 -0.22
N SER A 82 9.29 -15.16 0.97
CA SER A 82 10.69 -15.43 1.29
C SER A 82 10.72 -16.28 2.55
N ASP A 83 11.50 -17.37 2.53
CA ASP A 83 11.62 -18.30 3.68
C ASP A 83 10.26 -18.81 4.20
N GLY A 84 9.29 -18.96 3.30
CA GLY A 84 7.93 -19.41 3.63
C GLY A 84 7.02 -18.33 4.25
N LEU A 85 7.50 -17.10 4.39
CA LEU A 85 6.73 -15.96 4.90
C LEU A 85 6.35 -14.99 3.77
N PRO A 86 5.13 -14.44 3.77
CA PRO A 86 4.74 -13.42 2.80
C PRO A 86 5.55 -12.14 2.99
N ILE A 87 5.89 -11.48 1.87
CA ILE A 87 6.68 -10.24 1.86
C ILE A 87 5.75 -9.06 1.62
N PHE A 88 5.85 -8.04 2.47
CA PHE A 88 5.25 -6.73 2.19
C PHE A 88 6.15 -5.95 1.22
N GLU A 89 5.55 -5.43 0.15
CA GLU A 89 6.25 -4.64 -0.87
C GLU A 89 5.50 -3.31 -1.00
N GLU A 90 6.15 -2.22 -0.61
CA GLU A 90 5.52 -0.91 -0.47
C GLU A 90 5.00 -0.38 -1.80
N ASP A 91 5.76 -0.56 -2.88
CA ASP A 91 5.40 -0.14 -4.24
C ASP A 91 4.19 -0.92 -4.77
N HIS A 92 4.16 -2.23 -4.55
CA HIS A 92 3.03 -3.08 -4.90
C HIS A 92 1.78 -2.70 -4.12
N CYS A 93 1.91 -2.42 -2.81
CA CYS A 93 0.80 -1.98 -1.98
C CYS A 93 0.22 -0.65 -2.49
N ALA A 94 1.07 0.35 -2.76
CA ALA A 94 0.62 1.65 -3.25
C ALA A 94 -0.11 1.56 -4.60
N VAL A 95 0.43 0.76 -5.54
CA VAL A 95 -0.19 0.52 -6.84
C VAL A 95 -1.51 -0.24 -6.70
N PHE A 96 -1.56 -1.25 -5.84
CA PHE A 96 -2.80 -1.98 -5.57
C PHE A 96 -3.88 -1.06 -4.99
N MET A 97 -3.55 -0.28 -3.95
CA MET A 97 -4.47 0.67 -3.34
C MET A 97 -5.03 1.64 -4.38
N SER A 98 -4.16 2.19 -5.23
CA SER A 98 -4.57 3.13 -6.28
C SER A 98 -5.50 2.49 -7.32
N ASN A 99 -5.14 1.31 -7.84
CA ASN A 99 -5.92 0.66 -8.90
C ASN A 99 -7.23 0.04 -8.39
N LYS A 100 -7.20 -0.54 -7.18
CA LYS A 100 -8.32 -1.33 -6.64
C LYS A 100 -9.36 -0.46 -5.94
N HIS A 101 -8.91 0.60 -5.26
CA HIS A 101 -9.77 1.48 -4.46
C HIS A 101 -9.90 2.89 -5.05
N ASP A 102 -9.36 3.12 -6.26
CA ASP A 102 -9.44 4.39 -6.98
C ASP A 102 -8.85 5.59 -6.20
N LEU A 103 -7.81 5.30 -5.41
CA LEU A 103 -7.12 6.30 -4.60
C LEU A 103 -5.94 6.93 -5.37
N PRO A 104 -5.62 8.22 -5.16
CA PRO A 104 -4.49 8.85 -5.83
C PRO A 104 -3.17 8.15 -5.50
N LEU A 105 -2.44 7.72 -6.52
CA LEU A 105 -1.21 6.93 -6.35
C LEU A 105 -0.18 7.61 -5.44
N GLN A 106 0.01 8.93 -5.58
CA GLN A 106 0.91 9.70 -4.71
C GLN A 106 0.49 9.62 -3.24
N LEU A 107 -0.82 9.70 -2.98
CA LEU A 107 -1.36 9.62 -1.62
C LEU A 107 -1.16 8.22 -1.02
N CYS A 108 -1.44 7.17 -1.80
CA CYS A 108 -1.18 5.79 -1.39
C CYS A 108 0.31 5.55 -1.06
N ALA A 109 1.20 6.04 -1.92
CA ALA A 109 2.64 5.89 -1.76
C ALA A 109 3.16 6.54 -0.47
N VAL A 110 2.78 7.80 -0.20
CA VAL A 110 3.22 8.47 1.02
C VAL A 110 2.62 7.84 2.27
N TYR A 111 1.36 7.37 2.19
CA TYR A 111 0.71 6.66 3.30
C TYR A 111 1.44 5.36 3.63
N VAL A 112 1.74 4.53 2.62
CA VAL A 112 2.46 3.27 2.83
C VAL A 112 3.86 3.54 3.41
N CYS A 113 4.58 4.53 2.89
CA CYS A 113 5.92 4.89 3.37
C CYS A 113 5.94 5.54 4.76
N SER A 114 4.84 6.16 5.21
CA SER A 114 4.78 6.76 6.56
C SER A 114 4.53 5.70 7.66
N HIS A 115 4.09 4.50 7.29
CA HIS A 115 3.84 3.41 8.21
C HIS A 115 5.01 2.40 8.21
N THR A 116 5.32 1.88 9.41
CA THR A 116 6.34 0.84 9.60
C THR A 116 5.71 -0.55 9.51
N TRP A 117 6.32 -1.42 8.71
CA TRP A 117 5.92 -2.81 8.46
C TRP A 117 7.05 -3.77 8.80
#